data_AF-A0A6B2LT33-F1
#
_entry.id   AF-A0A6B2LT33-F1
#
_cell.length_a   1.000
_cell.length_b   1.000
_cell.length_c   1.000
_cell.angle_alpha   90.00
_cell.angle_beta   90.00
_cell.angle_gamma   90.00
#
_symmetry.space_group_name_H-M   'P 1'
#
loop_
_entity.id
_entity.type
_entity.pdbx_description
1 polymer ?
#
loop_
_entity_poly.entity_id
_entity_poly.type
_entity_poly.pdbx_seq_one_letter_code
_entity_poly.pdbx_strand_id
1 'polypeptide(L)'
;MWHANNEVKDGLSQVIIIGDAPANSKEDVTLKRSNFGESYWAKTKFSKPTFYKDELESLSSQGIKVNAFYVADYAKSNFAEIAQHTGGKCEFLDINSG
;
A
#
# COMPACT_ATOMS: atom_id res chain seq x y z
N MET A 1 -0.96 -0.88 3.59
CA MET A 1 -2.06 0.09 3.80
C MET A 1 -3.16 -0.47 4.68
N TRP A 2 -3.53 -1.76 4.56
CA TRP A 2 -4.48 -2.42 5.48
C TRP A 2 -4.28 -2.12 6.95
N HIS A 3 -3.04 -2.22 7.44
CA HIS A 3 -2.76 -1.90 8.84
C HIS A 3 -3.09 -0.43 9.14
N ALA A 4 -2.64 0.51 8.32
CA ALA A 4 -2.93 1.94 8.49
C ALA A 4 -4.44 2.24 8.55
N ASN A 5 -5.27 1.59 7.73
CA ASN A 5 -6.73 1.74 7.81
C ASN A 5 -7.34 1.27 9.14
N ASN A 6 -6.72 0.29 9.80
CA ASN A 6 -7.17 -0.13 11.14
C ASN A 6 -6.76 0.87 12.22
N GLU A 7 -5.61 1.54 12.06
CA GLU A 7 -5.07 2.52 13.02
C GLU A 7 -5.67 3.92 12.87
N VAL A 8 -6.52 4.20 11.88
CA VAL A 8 -7.13 5.54 11.72
C VAL A 8 -7.95 5.93 12.96
N LYS A 9 -8.60 4.96 13.60
CA LYS A 9 -9.37 5.17 14.83
C LYS A 9 -8.51 5.57 16.02
N ASP A 10 -7.21 5.32 15.96
CA ASP A 10 -6.24 5.62 17.01
C ASP A 10 -5.48 6.94 16.74
N GLY A 11 -5.99 7.78 15.83
CA GLY A 11 -5.48 9.12 15.59
C GLY A 11 -4.36 9.19 14.55
N LEU A 12 -4.30 8.24 13.62
CA LEU A 12 -3.38 8.30 12.48
C LEU A 12 -3.57 9.62 11.70
N SER A 13 -2.48 10.34 11.45
CA SER A 13 -2.50 11.62 10.73
C SER A 13 -1.91 11.53 9.32
N GLN A 14 -0.97 10.62 9.09
CA GLN A 14 -0.29 10.42 7.81
C GLN A 14 0.33 9.03 7.74
N VAL A 15 0.55 8.55 6.52
CA VAL A 15 1.26 7.30 6.23
C VAL A 15 2.55 7.63 5.46
N ILE A 16 3.62 6.93 5.80
CA ILE A 16 4.86 6.93 5.02
C ILE A 16 5.10 5.52 4.52
N ILE A 17 5.27 5.36 3.21
CA ILE A 17 5.63 4.08 2.57
C ILE A 17 6.99 4.23 1.90
N ILE A 18 7.86 3.28 2.20
CA ILE A 18 9.22 3.20 1.66
C ILE A 18 9.38 1.82 1.05
N GLY A 19 9.87 1.72 -0.18
CA GLY A 19 10.08 0.43 -0.81
C GLY A 19 10.78 0.48 -2.16
N ASP A 20 11.23 -0.68 -2.60
CA ASP A 20 11.96 -0.89 -3.85
C ASP A 20 11.07 -1.49 -4.96
N ALA A 21 9.87 -1.96 -4.64
CA ALA A 21 8.98 -2.61 -5.60
C ALA A 21 7.56 -2.03 -5.59
N PRO A 22 6.85 -2.02 -6.74
CA PRO A 22 5.47 -1.57 -6.83
C PRO A 22 4.51 -2.47 -6.03
N ALA A 23 3.35 -1.92 -5.66
CA ALA A 23 2.28 -2.69 -5.05
C ALA A 23 1.76 -3.78 -6.00
N ASN A 24 1.39 -4.93 -5.44
CA ASN A 24 0.79 -6.03 -6.20
C ASN A 24 -0.51 -5.59 -6.89
N SER A 25 -0.71 -6.04 -8.12
CA SER A 25 -1.98 -5.83 -8.83
C SER A 25 -3.10 -6.68 -8.24
N LYS A 26 -4.34 -6.42 -8.67
CA LYS A 26 -5.49 -7.24 -8.27
C LYS A 26 -5.30 -8.70 -8.73
N GLU A 27 -4.82 -8.88 -9.95
CA GLU A 27 -4.52 -10.18 -10.55
C GLU A 27 -3.42 -10.90 -9.77
N ASP A 28 -2.35 -10.21 -9.38
CA ASP A 28 -1.29 -10.77 -8.54
C ASP A 28 -1.81 -11.27 -7.19
N VAL A 29 -2.67 -10.47 -6.54
CA VAL A 29 -3.26 -10.86 -5.25
C VAL A 29 -4.14 -12.09 -5.43
N THR A 30 -4.98 -12.13 -6.46
CA THR A 30 -5.82 -13.30 -6.75
C THR A 30 -4.99 -14.55 -7.05
N LEU A 31 -3.95 -14.44 -7.88
CA LEU A 31 -3.07 -15.54 -8.25
C LEU A 31 -2.25 -16.05 -7.05
N LYS A 32 -1.66 -15.15 -6.26
CA LYS A 32 -0.88 -15.55 -5.07
C LYS A 32 -1.76 -16.17 -4.00
N ARG A 33 -3.02 -15.74 -3.87
CA ARG A 33 -3.98 -16.36 -2.96
C ARG A 33 -4.41 -17.74 -3.41
N SER A 34 -4.61 -17.97 -4.71
CA SER A 34 -5.04 -19.27 -5.22
C SER A 34 -4.01 -20.38 -4.96
N ASN A 35 -2.72 -20.05 -4.84
CA ASN A 35 -1.65 -20.99 -4.47
C ASN A 35 -1.89 -21.70 -3.12
N PHE A 36 -2.54 -21.03 -2.16
CA PHE A 36 -2.89 -21.62 -0.86
C PHE A 36 -4.38 -22.03 -0.76
N GLY A 37 -5.22 -21.46 -1.63
CA GLY A 37 -6.65 -21.69 -1.69
C GLY A 37 -7.45 -20.91 -0.63
N GLU A 38 -8.71 -20.56 -0.95
CA GLU A 38 -9.54 -19.73 -0.07
C GLU A 38 -9.86 -20.42 1.28
N SER A 39 -9.91 -21.76 1.33
CA SER A 39 -10.09 -22.51 2.58
C SER A 39 -8.97 -22.29 3.60
N TYR A 40 -7.74 -22.02 3.12
CA TYR A 40 -6.62 -21.63 3.99
C TYR A 40 -6.83 -20.22 4.51
N TRP A 41 -7.05 -19.26 3.61
CA TRP A 41 -7.21 -17.84 3.96
C TRP A 41 -8.38 -17.58 4.90
N ALA A 42 -9.50 -18.29 4.73
CA ALA A 42 -10.70 -18.17 5.56
C ALA A 42 -10.45 -18.37 7.06
N LYS A 43 -9.40 -19.12 7.43
CA LYS A 43 -9.01 -19.38 8.82
C LYS A 43 -8.03 -18.35 9.40
N THR A 44 -7.61 -17.39 8.59
CA THR A 44 -6.62 -16.37 8.97
C THR A 44 -7.26 -15.00 9.13
N LYS A 45 -6.54 -14.07 9.75
CA LYS A 45 -6.93 -12.63 9.80
C LYS A 45 -6.97 -11.95 8.41
N PHE A 46 -6.49 -12.63 7.37
CA PHE A 46 -6.47 -12.17 5.97
C PHE A 46 -7.50 -12.90 5.11
N SER A 47 -8.61 -13.35 5.73
CA SER A 47 -9.69 -14.04 5.05
C SER A 47 -10.29 -13.20 3.93
N LYS A 48 -10.44 -11.89 4.15
CA LYS A 48 -10.84 -10.95 3.11
C LYS A 48 -9.62 -10.56 2.27
N PRO A 49 -9.66 -10.72 0.92
CA PRO A 49 -8.62 -10.18 0.07
C PRO A 49 -8.60 -8.66 0.19
N THR A 50 -7.40 -8.08 0.08
CA THR A 50 -7.19 -6.65 0.22
C THR A 50 -6.35 -6.17 -0.94
N PHE A 51 -6.80 -5.09 -1.58
CA PHE A 51 -6.12 -4.50 -2.73
C PHE A 51 -5.68 -3.08 -2.39
N TYR A 52 -4.49 -2.69 -2.82
CA TYR A 52 -3.92 -1.42 -2.37
C TYR A 52 -4.76 -0.21 -2.77
N LYS A 53 -5.46 -0.26 -3.92
CA LYS A 53 -6.33 0.84 -4.39
C LYS A 53 -7.53 1.05 -3.46
N ASP A 54 -8.20 -0.02 -3.05
CA ASP A 54 -9.33 0.09 -2.12
C ASP A 54 -8.90 0.64 -0.77
N GLU A 55 -7.74 0.19 -0.27
CA GLU A 55 -7.18 0.68 0.98
C GLU A 55 -6.74 2.15 0.87
N LEU A 56 -6.18 2.54 -0.26
CA LEU A 56 -5.76 3.90 -0.55
C LEU A 56 -6.96 4.86 -0.63
N GLU A 57 -8.04 4.43 -1.28
CA GLU A 57 -9.30 5.18 -1.37
C GLU A 57 -9.92 5.37 0.02
N SER A 58 -9.87 4.33 0.87
CA SER A 58 -10.33 4.42 2.25
C SER A 58 -9.52 5.43 3.08
N LEU A 59 -8.19 5.44 2.93
CA LEU A 59 -7.32 6.43 3.57
C LEU A 59 -7.62 7.85 3.07
N SER A 60 -7.75 8.01 1.75
CA SER A 60 -8.04 9.30 1.10
C SER A 60 -9.38 9.88 1.58
N SER A 61 -10.41 9.04 1.66
CA SER A 61 -11.75 9.43 2.13
C SER A 61 -11.77 9.85 3.60
N GLN A 62 -10.79 9.41 4.38
CA GLN A 62 -10.58 9.80 5.78
C GLN A 62 -9.62 11.00 5.93
N GLY A 63 -9.18 11.59 4.81
CA GLY A 63 -8.26 12.73 4.79
C GLY A 63 -6.81 12.36 5.14
N ILE A 64 -6.46 11.07 5.14
CA ILE A 64 -5.12 10.60 5.48
C ILE A 64 -4.22 10.69 4.25
N LYS A 65 -3.14 11.46 4.39
CA LYS A 65 -2.13 11.61 3.34
C LYS A 65 -1.14 10.46 3.37
N VAL A 66 -0.79 9.94 2.20
CA VAL A 66 0.21 8.89 2.02
C VAL A 66 1.41 9.49 1.29
N ASN A 67 2.54 9.62 2.00
CA ASN A 67 3.81 9.99 1.41
C ASN A 67 4.58 8.74 1.00
N ALA A 68 5.12 8.73 -0.21
CA ALA A 68 5.77 7.58 -0.82
C ALA A 68 7.24 7.89 -1.15
N PHE A 69 8.13 6.98 -0.78
CA PHE A 69 9.56 7.10 -1.04
C PHE A 69 10.04 5.83 -1.74
N TYR A 70 10.44 5.94 -3.01
CA TYR A 70 10.87 4.79 -3.79
C TYR A 70 12.39 4.70 -3.86
N VAL A 71 12.89 3.46 -3.85
CA VAL A 71 14.33 3.16 -3.87
C VAL A 71 14.80 2.72 -5.25
N ALA A 72 13.88 2.26 -6.10
CA ALA A 72 14.17 1.84 -7.46
C ALA A 72 13.25 2.55 -8.46
N ASP A 73 13.82 3.02 -9.57
CA ASP A 73 13.08 3.78 -10.59
C ASP A 73 11.86 3.05 -11.15
N TYR A 74 11.90 1.72 -11.25
CA TYR A 74 10.75 0.95 -11.76
C TYR A 74 9.54 0.99 -10.82
N ALA A 75 9.72 1.31 -9.53
CA ALA A 75 8.64 1.48 -8.57
C ALA A 75 8.03 2.90 -8.60
N LYS A 76 8.74 3.88 -9.20
CA LYS A 76 8.37 5.31 -9.22
C LYS A 76 6.93 5.55 -9.63
N SER A 77 6.49 4.98 -10.75
CA SER A 77 5.16 5.23 -11.29
C SER A 77 4.05 4.81 -10.32
N ASN A 78 4.21 3.67 -9.65
CA ASN A 78 3.23 3.20 -8.67
C ASN A 78 3.27 4.04 -7.38
N PHE A 79 4.46 4.42 -6.91
CA PHE A 79 4.60 5.26 -5.72
C PHE A 79 4.05 6.68 -5.96
N ALA A 80 4.27 7.23 -7.15
CA ALA A 80 3.70 8.50 -7.58
C ALA A 80 2.17 8.43 -7.65
N GLU A 81 1.58 7.38 -8.23
CA GLU A 81 0.13 7.17 -8.25
C GLU A 81 -0.44 7.18 -6.82
N ILE A 82 0.20 6.45 -5.90
CA ILE A 82 -0.24 6.35 -4.52
C ILE A 82 -0.21 7.71 -3.81
N ALA A 83 0.90 8.42 -3.90
CA ALA A 83 1.05 9.71 -3.23
C ALA A 83 0.09 10.76 -3.81
N GLN A 84 -0.03 10.83 -5.14
CA GLN A 84 -0.90 11.79 -5.82
C GLN A 84 -2.38 11.59 -5.45
N HIS A 85 -2.83 10.33 -5.33
CA HIS A 85 -4.21 10.01 -4.98
C HIS A 85 -4.66 10.58 -3.61
N THR A 86 -3.72 10.80 -2.70
CA THR A 86 -4.00 11.30 -1.34
C THR A 86 -3.44 12.71 -1.09
N GLY A 87 -2.86 13.34 -2.12
CA GLY A 87 -2.18 14.64 -1.99
C GLY A 87 -0.91 14.59 -1.12
N GLY A 88 -0.26 13.43 -1.04
CA GLY A 88 1.03 13.24 -0.38
C GLY A 88 2.23 13.53 -1.29
N LYS A 89 3.44 13.38 -0.74
CA LYS A 89 4.71 13.56 -1.46
C LYS A 89 5.22 12.25 -2.06
N CYS A 90 5.90 12.32 -3.19
CA CYS A 90 6.60 11.18 -3.79
C CYS A 90 8.05 11.56 -4.10
N GLU A 91 9.02 10.94 -3.44
CA GLU A 91 10.45 11.26 -3.60
C GLU A 91 11.29 9.99 -3.80
N PHE A 92 12.44 10.12 -4.46
CA PHE A 92 13.42 9.05 -4.51
C PHE A 92 14.23 9.03 -3.21
N LEU A 93 14.44 7.84 -2.64
CA LEU A 93 15.29 7.66 -1.48
C LEU A 93 16.62 7.04 -1.92
N ASP A 94 17.65 7.87 -2.00
CA ASP A 94 19.02 7.41 -2.23
C ASP A 94 19.58 6.82 -0.93
N ILE A 95 19.70 5.49 -0.88
CA ILE A 95 20.23 4.75 0.28
C ILE A 95 21.75 4.53 0.17
N ASN A 96 22.40 4.97 -0.92
CA ASN A 96 23.84 4.81 -1.14
C ASN A 96 24.64 6.11 -1.01
N SER A 97 24.04 7.17 -0.45
CA SER A 97 24.74 8.43 -0.17
C SER A 97 25.51 8.40 1.16
N GLY A 98 26.41 7.41 1.31
CA GLY A 98 27.29 7.22 2.47
C GLY A 98 28.77 7.23 2.09
#